data_AF-A0A256LKJ6-F1
#
_entry.id   AF-A0A256LKJ6-F1
#
_cell.length_a   1.000
_cell.length_b   1.000
_cell.length_c   1.000
_cell.angle_alpha   90.00
_cell.angle_beta   90.00
_cell.angle_gamma   90.00
#
_symmetry.space_group_name_H-M   'P 1'
#
loop_
_entity.id
_entity.type
_entity.pdbx_description
1 polymer ?
#
loop_
_entity_poly.entity_id
_entity_poly.type
_entity_poly.pdbx_seq_one_letter_code
_entity_poly.pdbx_strand_id
1 'polypeptide(L)'
;MLAYINLYPALKGQTYTRPFVATGYIFKISLIILTPINVLSLHHTVETFRNDQTIMHEWIKHNSGYVLQFTNVDDKNVTETDKLGSLTRETMDLMPNNIVSRNSQEFHPNLQDDTPENGNVLFVNKNYFKYNEIKSTNNKKISFKDIKNKNFTILFPINRENQRQSFIKKFNEFINFQETLSGTTKMKGSLKIVTYANNQSIFNYTIGKEIVDSISRDPIIVVINDLNALSDNFYYSAATQGMIQFFDLDKLQRTLNKTGLSKYIGGITDAKTRLANFRIELVQRITILSLIVIISLIQLILVIAFISLSFIQKNRSKLTINKLFGQSNINLVSRFVLFNLSIDTILFLCVFIVQKASFSSLWYLIIYLIAEGLIIFFLSNRSEKKLLLTLNKGN
;
A
#
# COMPACT_ATOMS: atom_id res chain seq x y z
N MET A 1 5.82 25.49 42.86
CA MET A 1 7.07 25.90 42.19
C MET A 1 6.88 26.44 40.76
N LEU A 2 5.78 26.10 40.04
CA LEU A 2 5.44 26.67 38.72
C LEU A 2 4.83 28.09 38.76
N ALA A 3 4.37 28.56 39.93
CA ALA A 3 3.60 29.80 40.07
C ALA A 3 4.40 31.12 40.02
N TYR A 4 5.74 31.06 39.93
CA TYR A 4 6.61 32.26 39.90
C TYR A 4 7.30 32.48 38.55
N ILE A 5 6.95 31.70 37.52
CA ILE A 5 7.54 31.86 36.19
C ILE A 5 6.65 32.82 35.39
N ASN A 6 7.18 34.01 35.11
CA ASN A 6 6.53 34.94 34.20
C ASN A 6 6.53 34.32 32.79
N LEU A 7 5.41 33.68 32.41
CA LEU A 7 5.32 32.78 31.25
C LEU A 7 5.63 33.50 29.93
N TYR A 8 5.21 34.75 29.79
CA TYR A 8 5.28 35.49 28.54
C TYR A 8 6.72 35.85 28.12
N PRO A 9 7.58 36.41 29.01
CA PRO A 9 9.01 36.58 28.72
C PRO A 9 9.75 35.25 28.48
N ALA A 10 9.37 34.19 29.21
CA ALA A 10 9.97 32.87 29.08
C ALA A 10 9.66 32.24 27.70
N LEU A 11 8.40 32.31 27.25
CA LEU A 11 7.97 31.86 25.92
C LEU A 11 8.68 32.60 24.77
N LYS A 12 9.01 33.89 24.96
CA LYS A 12 9.83 34.66 24.00
C LYS A 12 11.33 34.36 24.07
N GLY A 13 11.78 33.48 24.97
CA GLY A 13 13.20 33.21 25.21
C GLY A 13 13.97 34.39 25.83
N GLN A 14 13.26 35.35 26.44
CA GLN A 14 13.86 36.58 26.99
C GLN A 14 14.36 36.41 28.43
N THR A 15 13.92 35.38 29.15
CA THR A 15 14.39 35.02 30.49
C THR A 15 14.77 33.55 30.53
N TYR A 16 15.97 33.24 31.05
CA TYR A 16 16.43 31.86 31.20
C TYR A 16 15.90 31.27 32.49
N THR A 17 15.15 30.16 32.41
CA THR A 17 14.83 29.31 33.57
C THR A 17 15.15 27.85 33.24
N ARG A 18 15.92 27.19 34.11
CA ARG A 18 16.31 25.77 33.95
C ARG A 18 15.13 24.82 33.66
N PRO A 19 13.98 24.89 34.38
CA PRO A 19 12.87 23.97 34.11
C PRO A 19 12.25 24.18 32.73
N PHE A 20 12.13 25.42 32.25
CA PHE A 20 11.51 25.71 30.96
C PHE A 20 12.36 25.22 29.77
N VAL A 21 13.69 25.31 29.90
CA VAL A 21 14.62 24.74 28.90
C VAL A 21 14.61 23.21 28.92
N ALA A 22 14.53 22.59 30.10
CA ALA A 22 14.39 21.13 30.21
C ALA A 22 13.10 20.64 29.54
N THR A 23 11.98 21.31 29.77
CA THR A 23 10.72 21.04 29.07
C THR A 23 10.86 21.20 27.55
N GLY A 24 11.55 22.24 27.08
CA GLY A 24 11.84 22.42 25.65
C GLY A 24 12.61 21.25 25.04
N TYR A 25 13.64 20.74 25.73
CA TYR A 25 14.39 19.57 25.27
C TYR A 25 13.56 18.28 25.28
N ILE A 26 12.68 18.08 26.27
CA ILE A 26 11.75 16.94 26.28
C ILE A 26 10.85 16.98 25.03
N PHE A 27 10.23 18.14 24.75
CA PHE A 27 9.43 18.32 23.54
C PHE A 27 10.24 18.12 22.27
N LYS A 28 11.48 18.62 22.21
CA LYS A 28 12.38 18.43 21.06
C LYS A 28 12.62 16.94 20.80
N ILE A 29 12.97 16.17 21.84
CA ILE A 29 13.22 14.72 21.73
C ILE A 29 11.97 14.01 21.19
N SER A 30 10.78 14.30 21.74
CA SER A 30 9.52 13.72 21.25
C SER A 30 9.27 14.04 19.78
N LEU A 31 9.50 15.29 19.36
CA LEU A 31 9.32 15.71 17.96
C LEU A 31 10.36 15.11 17.03
N ILE A 32 11.59 14.91 17.47
CA ILE A 32 12.66 14.27 16.68
C ILE A 32 12.40 12.78 16.49
N ILE A 33 11.66 12.14 17.40
CA ILE A 33 11.23 10.76 17.19
C ILE A 33 10.01 10.73 16.25
N LEU A 34 9.02 11.59 16.51
CA LEU A 34 7.74 11.56 15.80
C LEU A 34 7.87 12.05 14.33
N THR A 35 8.65 13.10 14.08
CA THR A 35 8.76 13.71 12.75
C THR A 35 9.35 12.73 11.72
N PRO A 36 10.48 12.04 11.99
CA PRO A 36 11.00 11.02 11.09
C PRO A 36 10.03 9.86 10.87
N ILE A 37 9.31 9.39 11.90
CA ILE A 37 8.28 8.36 11.73
C ILE A 37 7.23 8.80 10.70
N ASN A 38 6.73 10.04 10.82
CA ASN A 38 5.73 10.58 9.91
C ASN A 38 6.29 10.80 8.49
N VAL A 39 7.51 11.31 8.36
CA VAL A 39 8.18 11.53 7.07
C VAL A 39 8.43 10.21 6.35
N LEU A 40 8.93 9.20 7.06
CA LEU A 40 9.16 7.86 6.50
C LEU A 40 7.85 7.19 6.09
N SER A 41 6.79 7.31 6.90
CA SER A 41 5.45 6.81 6.57
C SER A 41 4.87 7.49 5.33
N LEU A 42 5.02 8.81 5.22
CA LEU A 42 4.61 9.57 4.04
C LEU A 42 5.40 9.14 2.80
N HIS A 43 6.73 9.01 2.92
CA HIS A 43 7.59 8.57 1.83
C HIS A 43 7.16 7.19 1.31
N HIS A 44 6.97 6.22 2.21
CA HIS A 44 6.50 4.88 1.86
C HIS A 44 5.13 4.91 1.19
N THR A 45 4.17 5.67 1.74
CA THR A 45 2.82 5.78 1.15
C THR A 45 2.85 6.41 -0.24
N VAL A 46 3.71 7.40 -0.48
CA VAL A 46 3.90 8.02 -1.79
C VAL A 46 4.56 7.07 -2.79
N GLU A 47 5.54 6.28 -2.35
CA GLU A 47 6.15 5.24 -3.20
C GLU A 47 5.13 4.17 -3.59
N THR A 48 4.34 3.67 -2.63
CA THR A 48 3.23 2.75 -2.90
C THR A 48 2.26 3.35 -3.91
N PHE A 49 1.81 4.59 -3.71
CA PHE A 49 0.90 5.26 -4.65
C PHE A 49 1.48 5.39 -6.07
N ARG A 50 2.79 5.63 -6.21
CA ARG A 50 3.44 5.69 -7.53
C ARG A 50 3.49 4.31 -8.20
N ASN A 51 3.80 3.26 -7.45
CA ASN A 51 3.79 1.89 -7.97
C ASN A 51 2.37 1.48 -8.37
N ASP A 52 1.39 1.81 -7.53
CA ASP A 52 -0.03 1.54 -7.70
C ASP A 52 -0.60 2.18 -8.96
N GLN A 53 -0.17 3.40 -9.34
CA GLN A 53 -0.63 4.04 -10.58
C GLN A 53 -0.33 3.21 -11.83
N THR A 54 0.80 2.51 -11.85
CA THR A 54 1.15 1.64 -12.98
C THR A 54 0.16 0.48 -13.07
N ILE A 55 -0.19 -0.11 -11.92
CA ILE A 55 -1.14 -1.21 -11.84
C ILE A 55 -2.55 -0.73 -12.19
N MET A 56 -2.97 0.44 -11.69
CA MET A 56 -4.24 1.06 -12.06
C MET A 56 -4.36 1.30 -13.58
N HIS A 57 -3.26 1.56 -14.27
CA HIS A 57 -3.27 1.67 -15.73
C HIS A 57 -3.51 0.31 -16.42
N GLU A 58 -2.96 -0.77 -15.87
CA GLU A 58 -3.21 -2.14 -16.36
C GLU A 58 -4.70 -2.52 -16.25
N TRP A 59 -5.41 -2.07 -15.22
CA TRP A 59 -6.87 -2.24 -15.12
C TRP A 59 -7.63 -1.61 -16.31
N ILE A 60 -7.22 -0.42 -16.75
CA ILE A 60 -7.84 0.25 -17.90
C ILE A 60 -7.52 -0.52 -19.19
N LYS A 61 -6.25 -0.93 -19.35
CA LYS A 61 -5.74 -1.65 -20.52
C LYS A 61 -6.36 -3.05 -20.68
N HIS A 62 -6.60 -3.76 -19.59
CA HIS A 62 -7.16 -5.11 -19.58
C HIS A 62 -8.69 -5.15 -19.62
N ASN A 63 -9.32 -4.01 -19.96
CA ASN A 63 -10.76 -3.86 -20.14
C ASN A 63 -11.54 -4.39 -18.94
N SER A 64 -11.30 -3.86 -17.74
CA SER A 64 -12.06 -4.25 -16.54
C SER A 64 -13.53 -3.85 -16.65
N GLY A 65 -14.41 -4.66 -16.05
CA GLY A 65 -15.86 -4.54 -16.22
C GLY A 65 -16.59 -4.31 -14.89
N TYR A 66 -17.84 -4.74 -14.87
CA TYR A 66 -18.74 -4.71 -13.74
C TYR A 66 -18.61 -6.00 -12.92
N VAL A 67 -18.62 -5.84 -11.60
CA VAL A 67 -18.69 -6.93 -10.63
C VAL A 67 -20.00 -6.87 -9.85
N LEU A 68 -20.48 -8.03 -9.40
CA LEU A 68 -21.70 -8.15 -8.61
C LEU A 68 -21.36 -8.02 -7.12
N GLN A 69 -22.19 -7.29 -6.38
CA GLN A 69 -22.17 -7.25 -4.92
C GLN A 69 -23.43 -7.92 -4.41
N PHE A 70 -23.26 -9.06 -3.76
CA PHE A 70 -24.38 -9.79 -3.17
C PHE A 70 -24.82 -9.11 -1.87
N THR A 71 -26.12 -9.14 -1.58
CA THR A 71 -26.64 -8.78 -0.26
C THR A 71 -26.17 -9.82 0.77
N ASN A 72 -26.26 -9.50 2.06
CA ASN A 72 -26.02 -10.50 3.10
C ASN A 72 -27.01 -11.66 2.96
N VAL A 73 -26.50 -12.83 2.58
CA VAL A 73 -27.22 -14.10 2.57
C VAL A 73 -26.68 -14.93 3.74
N ASP A 74 -27.53 -15.70 4.40
CA ASP A 74 -27.06 -16.60 5.46
C ASP A 74 -26.28 -17.77 4.83
N ASP A 75 -24.95 -17.67 4.88
CA ASP A 75 -24.04 -18.69 4.35
C ASP A 75 -24.18 -20.07 5.03
N LYS A 76 -24.93 -20.17 6.15
CA LYS A 76 -25.22 -21.45 6.80
C LYS A 76 -26.36 -22.22 6.11
N ASN A 77 -27.14 -21.57 5.25
CA ASN A 77 -28.23 -22.20 4.52
C ASN A 77 -27.73 -22.79 3.19
N VAL A 78 -27.26 -24.04 3.23
CA VAL A 78 -26.68 -24.75 2.06
C VAL A 78 -27.63 -24.77 0.85
N THR A 79 -28.94 -24.87 1.07
CA THR A 79 -29.92 -24.88 -0.03
C THR A 79 -30.00 -23.53 -0.72
N GLU A 80 -29.85 -22.44 0.02
CA GLU A 80 -29.85 -21.09 -0.54
C GLU A 80 -28.55 -20.78 -1.28
N THR A 81 -27.40 -21.19 -0.73
CA THR A 81 -26.09 -21.03 -1.41
C THR A 81 -26.04 -21.82 -2.72
N ASP A 82 -26.52 -23.06 -2.73
CA ASP A 82 -26.56 -23.89 -3.94
C ASP A 82 -27.48 -23.28 -5.02
N LYS A 83 -28.64 -22.75 -4.60
CA LYS A 83 -29.54 -22.02 -5.50
C LYS A 83 -28.84 -20.79 -6.09
N LEU A 84 -28.18 -19.98 -5.27
CA LEU A 84 -27.47 -18.78 -5.74
C LEU A 84 -26.31 -19.12 -6.67
N GLY A 85 -25.59 -20.20 -6.43
CA GLY A 85 -24.56 -20.69 -7.34
C GLY A 85 -25.14 -21.10 -8.69
N SER A 86 -26.24 -21.84 -8.71
CA SER A 86 -26.93 -22.21 -9.96
C SER A 86 -27.36 -20.99 -10.76
N LEU A 87 -27.99 -20.00 -10.10
CA LEU A 87 -28.40 -18.73 -10.73
C LEU A 87 -27.21 -17.90 -11.22
N THR A 88 -26.10 -17.92 -10.48
CA THR A 88 -24.85 -17.24 -10.86
C THR A 88 -24.28 -17.86 -12.13
N ARG A 89 -24.18 -19.20 -12.19
CA ARG A 89 -23.72 -19.91 -13.38
C ARG A 89 -24.65 -19.70 -14.58
N GLU A 90 -25.97 -19.74 -14.39
CA GLU A 90 -26.93 -19.45 -15.46
C GLU A 90 -26.73 -18.03 -16.01
N THR A 91 -26.53 -17.05 -15.13
CA THR A 91 -26.23 -15.67 -15.51
C THR A 91 -24.94 -15.59 -16.33
N MET A 92 -23.90 -16.34 -15.96
CA MET A 92 -22.65 -16.41 -16.72
C MET A 92 -22.83 -17.02 -18.11
N ASP A 93 -23.64 -18.08 -18.24
CA ASP A 93 -23.91 -18.73 -19.52
C ASP A 93 -24.65 -17.79 -20.50
N LEU A 94 -25.63 -17.03 -19.98
CA LEU A 94 -26.34 -15.99 -20.73
C LEU A 94 -25.48 -14.75 -21.06
N MET A 95 -24.34 -14.61 -20.38
CA MET A 95 -23.37 -13.53 -20.54
C MET A 95 -22.02 -14.06 -21.06
N PRO A 96 -21.94 -14.57 -22.30
CA PRO A 96 -20.80 -15.37 -22.79
C PRO A 96 -19.47 -14.61 -22.92
N ASN A 97 -19.48 -13.28 -22.74
CA ASN A 97 -18.28 -12.44 -22.77
C ASN A 97 -17.68 -12.18 -21.37
N ASN A 98 -18.23 -12.77 -20.30
CA ASN A 98 -17.68 -12.61 -18.95
C ASN A 98 -16.23 -13.12 -18.84
N ILE A 99 -15.45 -12.56 -17.91
CA ILE A 99 -14.14 -13.11 -17.51
C ILE A 99 -14.26 -13.70 -16.13
N VAL A 100 -13.71 -14.90 -15.94
CA VAL A 100 -13.45 -15.48 -14.62
C VAL A 100 -11.96 -15.37 -14.36
N SER A 101 -11.59 -14.96 -13.14
CA SER A 101 -10.20 -14.86 -12.70
C SER A 101 -10.07 -15.20 -11.21
N ARG A 102 -10.59 -16.36 -10.79
CA ARG A 102 -10.57 -16.76 -9.38
C ARG A 102 -9.15 -17.06 -8.91
N ASN A 103 -8.76 -16.45 -7.80
CA ASN A 103 -7.44 -16.59 -7.17
C ASN A 103 -7.53 -16.24 -5.68
N SER A 104 -6.40 -16.31 -4.99
CA SER A 104 -6.33 -15.99 -3.55
C SER A 104 -5.33 -14.88 -3.22
N GLN A 105 -4.99 -14.01 -4.18
CA GLN A 105 -3.91 -13.01 -4.00
C GLN A 105 -4.18 -11.99 -2.89
N GLU A 106 -5.45 -11.70 -2.56
CA GLU A 106 -5.81 -10.86 -1.40
C GLU A 106 -5.22 -11.41 -0.07
N PHE A 107 -4.95 -12.71 0.00
CA PHE A 107 -4.36 -13.36 1.18
C PHE A 107 -2.84 -13.54 1.08
N HIS A 108 -2.20 -13.01 0.02
CA HIS A 108 -0.76 -13.10 -0.21
C HIS A 108 -0.18 -14.53 -0.08
N PRO A 109 -0.67 -15.50 -0.89
CA PRO A 109 -0.18 -16.87 -0.83
C PRO A 109 1.32 -16.92 -1.15
N ASN A 110 2.01 -17.91 -0.58
CA ASN A 110 3.41 -18.14 -0.93
C ASN A 110 3.52 -18.38 -2.45
N LEU A 111 4.51 -17.76 -3.10
CA LEU A 111 4.72 -17.89 -4.55
C LEU A 111 4.83 -19.34 -5.03
N GLN A 112 5.31 -20.23 -4.17
CA GLN A 112 5.48 -21.66 -4.42
C GLN A 112 4.32 -22.53 -3.95
N ASP A 113 3.27 -21.93 -3.35
CA ASP A 113 2.09 -22.69 -2.92
C ASP A 113 1.32 -23.17 -4.15
N ASP A 114 1.23 -24.50 -4.28
CA ASP A 114 0.58 -25.23 -5.36
C ASP A 114 -0.80 -25.77 -4.94
N THR A 115 -1.36 -25.29 -3.84
CA THR A 115 -2.70 -25.70 -3.39
C THR A 115 -3.77 -25.05 -4.30
N PRO A 116 -4.62 -25.82 -5.00
CA PRO A 116 -5.56 -25.27 -5.97
C PRO A 116 -6.51 -24.20 -5.39
N GLU A 117 -7.01 -24.40 -4.18
CA GLU A 117 -8.07 -23.55 -3.62
C GLU A 117 -7.57 -22.17 -3.14
N ASN A 118 -6.41 -22.15 -2.49
CA ASN A 118 -5.91 -20.98 -1.75
C ASN A 118 -4.45 -20.61 -2.04
N GLY A 119 -3.73 -21.39 -2.84
CA GLY A 119 -2.34 -21.15 -3.18
C GLY A 119 -2.15 -20.10 -4.29
N ASN A 120 -0.92 -20.04 -4.83
CA ASN A 120 -0.59 -19.18 -5.98
C ASN A 120 -1.07 -19.82 -7.29
N VAL A 121 -2.39 -19.92 -7.42
CA VAL A 121 -3.12 -20.58 -8.51
C VAL A 121 -4.20 -19.62 -9.02
N LEU A 122 -4.33 -19.54 -10.34
CA LEU A 122 -5.26 -18.63 -11.01
C LEU A 122 -6.18 -19.42 -11.95
N PHE A 123 -7.47 -19.45 -11.64
CA PHE A 123 -8.49 -20.06 -12.49
C PHE A 123 -9.06 -19.03 -13.44
N VAL A 124 -9.01 -19.32 -14.74
CA VAL A 124 -9.47 -18.41 -15.79
C VAL A 124 -10.35 -19.10 -16.80
N ASN A 125 -11.25 -18.35 -17.43
CA ASN A 125 -12.01 -18.85 -18.57
C ASN A 125 -11.37 -18.46 -19.91
N LYS A 126 -11.95 -18.94 -21.02
CA LYS A 126 -11.49 -18.63 -22.38
C LYS A 126 -11.38 -17.14 -22.71
N ASN A 127 -12.23 -16.29 -22.12
CA ASN A 127 -12.29 -14.86 -22.43
C ASN A 127 -11.13 -14.09 -21.83
N TYR A 128 -10.51 -14.61 -20.76
CA TYR A 128 -9.33 -14.03 -20.14
C TYR A 128 -8.20 -13.77 -21.15
N PHE A 129 -7.95 -14.72 -22.06
CA PHE A 129 -6.90 -14.65 -23.09
C PHE A 129 -7.15 -13.60 -24.19
N LYS A 130 -8.35 -13.00 -24.25
CA LYS A 130 -8.65 -11.90 -25.19
C LYS A 130 -7.94 -10.61 -24.78
N TYR A 131 -7.89 -10.36 -23.47
CA TYR A 131 -7.40 -9.10 -22.90
C TYR A 131 -6.06 -9.27 -22.18
N ASN A 132 -5.70 -10.49 -21.78
CA ASN A 132 -4.47 -10.77 -21.04
C ASN A 132 -3.50 -11.58 -21.91
N GLU A 133 -2.22 -11.25 -21.80
CA GLU A 133 -1.16 -11.91 -22.55
C GLU A 133 -0.34 -12.79 -21.64
N ILE A 134 -0.28 -14.08 -21.96
CA ILE A 134 0.61 -15.04 -21.29
C ILE A 134 1.64 -15.47 -22.33
N LYS A 135 2.91 -15.31 -22.00
CA LYS A 135 4.01 -15.63 -22.93
C LYS A 135 4.51 -17.05 -22.69
N SER A 136 4.65 -17.80 -23.77
CA SER A 136 5.30 -19.11 -23.80
C SER A 136 6.81 -18.97 -23.53
N THR A 137 7.51 -20.08 -23.32
CA THR A 137 8.97 -20.15 -23.14
C THR A 137 9.75 -19.51 -24.29
N ASN A 138 9.17 -19.49 -25.50
CA ASN A 138 9.78 -18.87 -26.68
C ASN A 138 9.33 -17.40 -26.87
N ASN A 139 8.82 -16.77 -25.81
CA ASN A 139 8.34 -15.39 -25.78
C ASN A 139 7.16 -15.07 -26.72
N LYS A 140 6.51 -16.09 -27.29
CA LYS A 140 5.29 -15.96 -28.11
C LYS A 140 4.04 -15.94 -27.23
N LYS A 141 3.04 -15.14 -27.61
CA LYS A 141 1.73 -15.11 -26.94
C LYS A 141 1.04 -16.47 -27.06
N ILE A 142 0.57 -17.01 -25.94
CA ILE A 142 -0.24 -18.23 -25.90
C ILE A 142 -1.67 -17.87 -26.29
N SER A 143 -2.16 -18.44 -27.40
CA SER A 143 -3.56 -18.31 -27.82
C SER A 143 -4.42 -19.39 -27.19
N PHE A 144 -5.64 -19.02 -26.75
CA PHE A 144 -6.62 -19.99 -26.25
C PHE A 144 -6.89 -21.13 -27.24
N LYS A 145 -6.85 -20.84 -28.56
CA LYS A 145 -7.08 -21.85 -29.61
C LYS A 145 -6.08 -23.00 -29.55
N ASP A 146 -4.82 -22.71 -29.20
CA ASP A 146 -3.73 -23.68 -29.18
C ASP A 146 -3.75 -24.55 -27.93
N ILE A 147 -4.32 -24.03 -26.85
CA ILE A 147 -4.36 -24.69 -25.54
C ILE A 147 -5.74 -25.24 -25.19
N LYS A 148 -6.75 -25.06 -26.06
CA LYS A 148 -8.10 -25.57 -25.85
C LYS A 148 -8.09 -27.07 -25.59
N ASN A 149 -8.86 -27.48 -24.59
CA ASN A 149 -9.09 -28.88 -24.23
C ASN A 149 -10.55 -29.06 -23.82
N LYS A 150 -10.99 -30.29 -23.55
CA LYS A 150 -12.39 -30.59 -23.20
C LYS A 150 -12.83 -29.90 -21.90
N ASN A 151 -12.09 -30.13 -20.80
CA ASN A 151 -12.47 -29.63 -19.47
C ASN A 151 -11.48 -28.57 -19.00
N PHE A 152 -10.22 -28.97 -18.81
CA PHE A 152 -9.17 -28.09 -18.27
C PHE A 152 -7.89 -28.11 -19.07
N THR A 153 -7.21 -26.97 -19.05
CA THR A 153 -5.80 -26.88 -19.44
C THR A 153 -5.03 -26.22 -18.31
N ILE A 154 -3.94 -26.82 -17.86
CA ILE A 154 -3.07 -26.23 -16.84
C ILE A 154 -1.84 -25.63 -17.51
N LEU A 155 -1.56 -24.37 -17.24
CA LEU A 155 -0.33 -23.69 -17.63
C LEU A 155 0.61 -23.61 -16.43
N PHE A 156 1.79 -24.22 -16.53
CA PHE A 156 2.84 -24.14 -15.53
C PHE A 156 3.90 -23.11 -15.92
N PRO A 157 4.33 -22.21 -15.02
CA PRO A 157 5.51 -21.43 -15.28
C PRO A 157 6.74 -22.33 -15.16
N ILE A 158 7.73 -22.11 -16.03
CA ILE A 158 8.91 -22.99 -16.12
C ILE A 158 9.70 -23.10 -14.80
N ASN A 159 9.65 -22.09 -13.93
CA ASN A 159 10.30 -22.09 -12.62
C ASN A 159 9.54 -22.89 -11.54
N ARG A 160 8.32 -23.38 -11.82
CA ARG A 160 7.51 -24.22 -10.92
C ARG A 160 7.22 -25.59 -11.51
N GLU A 161 7.93 -25.95 -12.57
CA GLU A 161 7.79 -27.21 -13.30
C GLU A 161 8.02 -28.43 -12.40
N ASN A 162 8.89 -28.29 -11.40
CA ASN A 162 9.17 -29.30 -10.37
C ASN A 162 7.93 -29.65 -9.51
N GLN A 163 6.96 -28.74 -9.37
CA GLN A 163 5.72 -28.98 -8.61
C GLN A 163 4.65 -29.72 -9.42
N ARG A 164 4.86 -29.95 -10.72
CA ARG A 164 3.85 -30.48 -11.63
C ARG A 164 3.13 -31.72 -11.09
N GLN A 165 3.87 -32.73 -10.64
CA GLN A 165 3.26 -33.99 -10.19
C GLN A 165 2.45 -33.79 -8.89
N SER A 166 2.99 -33.03 -7.94
CA SER A 166 2.29 -32.67 -6.69
C SER A 166 0.99 -31.92 -6.97
N PHE A 167 1.07 -30.88 -7.80
CA PHE A 167 -0.08 -30.08 -8.18
C PHE A 167 -1.16 -30.91 -8.87
N ILE A 168 -0.81 -31.79 -9.82
CA ILE A 168 -1.79 -32.65 -10.51
C ILE A 168 -2.54 -33.52 -9.51
N LYS A 169 -1.84 -34.09 -8.51
CA LYS A 169 -2.49 -34.90 -7.46
C LYS A 169 -3.49 -34.06 -6.67
N LYS A 170 -3.06 -32.91 -6.14
CA LYS A 170 -3.93 -31.98 -5.39
C LYS A 170 -5.10 -31.46 -6.23
N PHE A 171 -4.85 -31.21 -7.52
CA PHE A 171 -5.86 -30.76 -8.46
C PHE A 171 -6.91 -31.85 -8.70
N ASN A 172 -6.51 -33.12 -8.84
CA ASN A 172 -7.47 -34.22 -8.96
C ASN A 172 -8.30 -34.39 -7.68
N GLU A 173 -7.70 -34.24 -6.50
CA GLU A 173 -8.42 -34.24 -5.21
C GLU A 173 -9.44 -33.10 -5.15
N PHE A 174 -9.03 -31.89 -5.56
CA PHE A 174 -9.92 -30.73 -5.68
C PHE A 174 -11.08 -30.99 -6.65
N ILE A 175 -10.81 -31.52 -7.85
CA ILE A 175 -11.87 -31.83 -8.82
C ILE A 175 -12.81 -32.92 -8.29
N ASN A 176 -12.29 -33.96 -7.64
CA ASN A 176 -13.13 -35.00 -7.03
C ASN A 176 -14.07 -34.39 -5.97
N PHE A 177 -13.59 -33.44 -5.17
CA PHE A 177 -14.44 -32.71 -4.24
C PHE A 177 -15.48 -31.86 -4.97
N GLN A 178 -15.10 -31.12 -6.03
CA GLN A 178 -16.05 -30.36 -6.84
C GLN A 178 -17.16 -31.24 -7.42
N GLU A 179 -16.84 -32.47 -7.86
CA GLU A 179 -17.82 -33.44 -8.37
C GLU A 179 -18.84 -33.94 -7.33
N THR A 180 -18.55 -33.78 -6.03
CA THR A 180 -19.53 -34.08 -4.96
C THR A 180 -20.53 -32.96 -4.74
N LEU A 181 -20.27 -31.77 -5.29
CA LEU A 181 -21.08 -30.57 -5.10
C LEU A 181 -22.08 -30.38 -6.25
N SER A 182 -23.18 -29.68 -5.93
CA SER A 182 -24.26 -29.35 -6.85
C SER A 182 -23.76 -28.66 -8.12
N GLY A 183 -24.36 -29.02 -9.25
CA GLY A 183 -24.13 -28.38 -10.54
C GLY A 183 -22.91 -28.88 -11.33
N THR A 184 -22.14 -29.84 -10.82
CA THR A 184 -21.04 -30.43 -11.58
C THR A 184 -21.51 -31.58 -12.47
N THR A 185 -20.83 -31.75 -13.60
CA THR A 185 -20.93 -32.99 -14.39
C THR A 185 -19.67 -33.82 -14.21
N LYS A 186 -19.83 -35.14 -13.97
CA LYS A 186 -18.70 -36.06 -13.83
C LYS A 186 -17.74 -35.92 -15.00
N MET A 187 -16.48 -35.68 -14.68
CA MET A 187 -15.45 -35.45 -15.65
C MET A 187 -14.90 -36.74 -16.20
N LYS A 188 -15.21 -37.02 -17.46
CA LYS A 188 -14.44 -37.95 -18.28
C LYS A 188 -13.66 -37.14 -19.31
N GLY A 189 -12.39 -36.86 -19.03
CA GLY A 189 -11.55 -36.07 -19.93
C GLY A 189 -10.06 -36.09 -19.57
N SER A 190 -9.23 -35.96 -20.59
CA SER A 190 -7.77 -35.80 -20.47
C SER A 190 -7.42 -34.39 -19.97
N LEU A 191 -6.43 -34.28 -19.11
CA LEU A 191 -5.82 -33.01 -18.71
C LEU A 191 -4.75 -32.61 -19.73
N LYS A 192 -4.79 -31.38 -20.25
CA LYS A 192 -3.73 -30.82 -21.08
C LYS A 192 -2.83 -29.95 -20.22
N ILE A 193 -1.53 -30.10 -20.35
CA ILE A 193 -0.55 -29.31 -19.60
C ILE A 193 0.39 -28.63 -20.57
N VAL A 194 0.62 -27.34 -20.37
CA VAL A 194 1.49 -26.50 -21.19
C VAL A 194 2.41 -25.71 -20.27
N THR A 195 3.67 -25.51 -20.68
CA THR A 195 4.61 -24.68 -19.91
C THR A 195 4.69 -23.28 -20.52
N TYR A 196 4.82 -22.25 -19.67
CA TYR A 196 4.94 -20.86 -20.05
C TYR A 196 6.19 -20.21 -19.40
N ALA A 197 6.63 -19.05 -19.90
CA ALA A 197 7.86 -18.41 -19.43
C ALA A 197 7.76 -17.93 -17.97
N ASN A 198 8.88 -17.91 -17.26
CA ASN A 198 8.97 -17.42 -15.89
C ASN A 198 9.04 -15.89 -15.82
N ASN A 199 9.03 -15.38 -14.57
CA ASN A 199 9.15 -13.97 -14.24
C ASN A 199 8.04 -13.10 -14.87
N GLN A 200 6.84 -13.66 -15.00
CA GLN A 200 5.68 -12.94 -15.52
C GLN A 200 4.79 -12.44 -14.38
N SER A 201 4.43 -11.16 -14.49
CA SER A 201 3.37 -10.54 -13.70
C SER A 201 2.06 -10.67 -14.48
N ILE A 202 1.13 -11.46 -13.94
CA ILE A 202 -0.11 -11.85 -14.60
C ILE A 202 -1.28 -11.13 -13.92
N PHE A 203 -2.00 -10.32 -14.68
CA PHE A 203 -3.13 -9.55 -14.17
C PHE A 203 -4.33 -10.45 -13.85
N ASN A 204 -4.89 -10.37 -12.64
CA ASN A 204 -5.86 -11.33 -12.13
C ASN A 204 -7.22 -10.71 -11.75
N TYR A 205 -7.42 -9.39 -11.97
CA TYR A 205 -8.65 -8.65 -11.66
C TYR A 205 -9.12 -8.72 -10.18
N THR A 206 -8.25 -9.05 -9.23
CA THR A 206 -8.52 -8.93 -7.79
C THR A 206 -8.22 -7.50 -7.33
N ILE A 207 -9.14 -6.85 -6.63
CA ILE A 207 -8.78 -5.69 -5.79
C ILE A 207 -9.06 -6.17 -4.38
N GLY A 208 -8.00 -6.64 -3.73
CA GLY A 208 -8.03 -7.06 -2.34
C GLY A 208 -7.82 -5.84 -1.45
N LYS A 209 -6.93 -5.98 -0.49
CA LYS A 209 -6.57 -4.88 0.42
C LYS A 209 -5.66 -3.87 -0.26
N GLU A 210 -4.84 -4.35 -1.19
CA GLU A 210 -3.88 -3.54 -1.94
C GLU A 210 -4.14 -3.71 -3.44
N ILE A 211 -3.81 -2.69 -4.25
CA ILE A 211 -3.99 -2.83 -5.70
C ILE A 211 -3.00 -3.84 -6.30
N VAL A 212 -1.86 -4.07 -5.64
CA VAL A 212 -0.87 -5.08 -6.05
C VAL A 212 -1.45 -6.49 -6.06
N ASP A 213 -2.50 -6.74 -5.28
CA ASP A 213 -3.24 -8.01 -5.27
C ASP A 213 -3.84 -8.34 -6.65
N SER A 214 -3.99 -7.33 -7.51
CA SER A 214 -4.44 -7.51 -8.90
C SER A 214 -3.40 -8.19 -9.81
N ILE A 215 -2.20 -8.48 -9.29
CA ILE A 215 -1.08 -9.10 -10.00
C ILE A 215 -0.67 -10.40 -9.33
N SER A 216 -0.75 -11.50 -10.06
CA SER A 216 -0.18 -12.79 -9.67
C SER A 216 1.21 -12.95 -10.28
N ARG A 217 2.24 -13.28 -9.49
CA ARG A 217 3.59 -13.55 -10.00
C ARG A 217 3.80 -15.04 -10.19
N ASP A 218 4.09 -15.44 -11.44
CA ASP A 218 4.26 -16.85 -11.85
C ASP A 218 3.21 -17.81 -11.23
N PRO A 219 1.90 -17.54 -11.35
CA PRO A 219 0.88 -18.46 -10.86
C PRO A 219 0.80 -19.73 -11.72
N ILE A 220 0.35 -20.83 -11.13
CA ILE A 220 -0.15 -21.96 -11.94
C ILE A 220 -1.52 -21.54 -12.47
N ILE A 221 -1.73 -21.57 -13.79
CA ILE A 221 -3.00 -21.11 -14.38
C ILE A 221 -3.84 -22.31 -14.76
N VAL A 222 -5.07 -22.38 -14.26
CA VAL A 222 -6.06 -23.39 -14.64
C VAL A 222 -7.08 -22.76 -15.58
N VAL A 223 -7.09 -23.18 -16.83
CA VAL A 223 -8.04 -22.72 -17.84
C VAL A 223 -9.28 -23.60 -17.83
N ILE A 224 -10.41 -23.01 -17.43
CA ILE A 224 -11.75 -23.59 -17.42
C ILE A 224 -12.32 -23.49 -18.84
N ASN A 225 -12.47 -24.63 -19.52
CA ASN A 225 -13.01 -24.67 -20.89
C ASN A 225 -14.53 -24.88 -20.91
N ASP A 226 -15.08 -25.54 -19.90
CA ASP A 226 -16.51 -25.85 -19.74
C ASP A 226 -17.00 -25.27 -18.40
N LEU A 227 -18.11 -24.54 -18.41
CA LEU A 227 -18.69 -23.97 -17.18
C LEU A 227 -19.21 -25.07 -16.25
N ASN A 228 -19.65 -26.21 -16.77
CA ASN A 228 -20.15 -27.33 -15.96
C ASN A 228 -19.03 -28.17 -15.32
N ALA A 229 -17.77 -27.74 -15.52
CA ALA A 229 -16.59 -28.37 -14.98
C ALA A 229 -16.40 -28.11 -13.47
N LEU A 230 -16.93 -27.03 -12.94
CA LEU A 230 -16.79 -26.66 -11.54
C LEU A 230 -18.17 -26.46 -10.92
N SER A 231 -18.24 -26.59 -9.61
CA SER A 231 -19.51 -26.53 -8.89
C SER A 231 -20.15 -25.15 -8.96
N ASP A 232 -21.45 -25.12 -8.71
CA ASP A 232 -22.19 -23.87 -8.57
C ASP A 232 -21.59 -22.96 -7.48
N ASN A 233 -21.12 -23.56 -6.39
CA ASN A 233 -20.49 -22.85 -5.27
C ASN A 233 -19.15 -22.23 -5.64
N PHE A 234 -18.40 -22.81 -6.59
CA PHE A 234 -17.17 -22.21 -7.11
C PHE A 234 -17.46 -20.86 -7.79
N TYR A 235 -18.48 -20.82 -8.65
CA TYR A 235 -18.85 -19.59 -9.37
C TYR A 235 -19.50 -18.57 -8.46
N TYR A 236 -20.35 -19.02 -7.53
CA TYR A 236 -20.91 -18.15 -6.50
C TYR A 236 -19.82 -17.46 -5.68
N SER A 237 -18.88 -18.25 -5.14
CA SER A 237 -17.76 -17.73 -4.36
C SER A 237 -16.86 -16.80 -5.18
N ALA A 238 -16.62 -17.09 -6.46
CA ALA A 238 -15.87 -16.19 -7.33
C ALA A 238 -16.63 -14.88 -7.59
N ALA A 239 -17.96 -14.94 -7.76
CA ALA A 239 -18.79 -13.76 -7.98
C ALA A 239 -18.87 -12.87 -6.74
N THR A 240 -19.05 -13.45 -5.53
CA THR A 240 -19.12 -12.70 -4.27
C THR A 240 -17.82 -11.96 -3.96
N GLN A 241 -16.68 -12.53 -4.36
CA GLN A 241 -15.36 -11.90 -4.24
C GLN A 241 -15.02 -10.94 -5.41
N GLY A 242 -15.96 -10.70 -6.34
CA GLY A 242 -15.73 -9.81 -7.48
C GLY A 242 -14.71 -10.31 -8.50
N MET A 243 -14.46 -11.63 -8.55
CA MET A 243 -13.52 -12.29 -9.48
C MET A 243 -14.17 -12.67 -10.81
N ILE A 244 -15.40 -12.19 -11.06
CA ILE A 244 -16.11 -12.35 -12.32
C ILE A 244 -16.43 -10.97 -12.89
N GLN A 245 -15.94 -10.70 -14.09
CA GLN A 245 -16.10 -9.42 -14.78
C GLN A 245 -17.17 -9.54 -15.87
N PHE A 246 -18.13 -8.63 -15.87
CA PHE A 246 -19.17 -8.48 -16.90
C PHE A 246 -18.98 -7.16 -17.65
N PHE A 247 -19.25 -7.09 -18.96
CA PHE A 247 -18.90 -5.88 -19.74
C PHE A 247 -20.08 -5.04 -20.20
N ASP A 248 -21.29 -5.61 -20.19
CA ASP A 248 -22.51 -4.96 -20.69
C ASP A 248 -23.47 -4.82 -19.52
N LEU A 249 -23.58 -3.60 -18.98
CA LEU A 249 -24.40 -3.31 -17.79
C LEU A 249 -25.89 -3.53 -18.07
N ASP A 250 -26.38 -3.03 -19.20
CA ASP A 250 -27.80 -3.12 -19.54
C ASP A 250 -28.21 -4.58 -19.74
N LYS A 251 -27.38 -5.35 -20.46
CA LYS A 251 -27.60 -6.79 -20.63
C LYS A 251 -27.45 -7.54 -19.32
N LEU A 252 -26.49 -7.18 -18.47
CA LEU A 252 -26.31 -7.76 -17.15
C LEU A 252 -27.56 -7.56 -16.30
N GLN A 253 -28.08 -6.34 -16.17
CA GLN A 253 -29.28 -6.04 -15.40
C GLN A 253 -30.51 -6.81 -15.90
N ARG A 254 -30.71 -6.86 -17.23
CA ARG A 254 -31.78 -7.67 -17.84
C ARG A 254 -31.63 -9.16 -17.53
N THR A 255 -30.39 -9.66 -17.57
CA THR A 255 -30.08 -11.08 -17.30
C THR A 255 -30.33 -11.41 -15.82
N LEU A 256 -29.87 -10.56 -14.89
CA LEU A 256 -30.11 -10.70 -13.46
C LEU A 256 -31.61 -10.70 -13.12
N ASN A 257 -32.40 -9.88 -13.81
CA ASN A 257 -33.86 -9.89 -13.66
C ASN A 257 -34.48 -11.17 -14.22
N LYS A 258 -34.00 -11.65 -15.37
CA LYS A 258 -34.49 -12.88 -16.00
C LYS A 258 -34.20 -14.13 -15.16
N THR A 259 -32.99 -14.24 -14.60
CA THR A 259 -32.61 -15.35 -13.71
C THR A 259 -33.20 -15.21 -12.30
N GLY A 260 -33.72 -14.03 -11.96
CA GLY A 260 -34.22 -13.73 -10.62
C GLY A 260 -33.11 -13.46 -9.59
N LEU A 261 -31.84 -13.41 -10.02
CA LEU A 261 -30.70 -13.13 -9.17
C LEU A 261 -30.69 -11.68 -8.66
N SER A 262 -31.37 -10.75 -9.36
CA SER A 262 -31.42 -9.33 -9.00
C SER A 262 -31.90 -9.07 -7.56
N LYS A 263 -32.73 -9.94 -6.99
CA LYS A 263 -33.22 -9.84 -5.60
C LYS A 263 -32.12 -10.00 -4.55
N TYR A 264 -31.00 -10.62 -4.93
CA TYR A 264 -29.87 -10.94 -4.06
C TYR A 264 -28.64 -10.05 -4.35
N ILE A 265 -28.78 -9.10 -5.28
CA ILE A 265 -27.70 -8.18 -5.65
C ILE A 265 -27.96 -6.83 -4.97
N GLY A 266 -27.07 -6.47 -4.04
CA GLY A 266 -27.08 -5.17 -3.36
C GLY A 266 -26.51 -4.04 -4.24
N GLY A 267 -25.66 -4.39 -5.21
CA GLY A 267 -25.08 -3.42 -6.13
C GLY A 267 -24.34 -4.05 -7.31
N ILE A 268 -24.16 -3.26 -8.37
CA ILE A 268 -23.27 -3.59 -9.48
C ILE A 268 -22.23 -2.48 -9.52
N THR A 269 -20.96 -2.84 -9.33
CA THR A 269 -19.87 -1.86 -9.26
C THR A 269 -18.97 -1.98 -10.47
N ASP A 270 -18.70 -0.85 -11.14
CA ASP A 270 -17.68 -0.76 -12.19
C ASP A 270 -16.28 -0.81 -11.55
N ALA A 271 -15.38 -1.61 -12.10
CA ALA A 271 -13.97 -1.63 -11.75
C ALA A 271 -13.36 -0.23 -11.76
N LYS A 272 -13.74 0.67 -12.69
CA LYS A 272 -13.26 2.06 -12.70
C LYS A 272 -13.67 2.83 -11.44
N THR A 273 -14.88 2.61 -10.95
CA THR A 273 -15.36 3.22 -9.71
C THR A 273 -14.60 2.67 -8.52
N ARG A 274 -14.33 1.36 -8.49
CA ARG A 274 -13.52 0.73 -7.44
C ARG A 274 -12.09 1.29 -7.41
N LEU A 275 -11.47 1.49 -8.58
CA LEU A 275 -10.15 2.14 -8.71
C LEU A 275 -10.17 3.62 -8.30
N ALA A 276 -11.24 4.35 -8.64
CA ALA A 276 -11.39 5.74 -8.23
C ALA A 276 -11.47 5.86 -6.71
N ASN A 277 -12.22 4.98 -6.05
CA ASN A 277 -12.32 4.95 -4.58
C ASN A 277 -10.96 4.63 -3.95
N PHE A 278 -10.25 3.60 -4.43
CA PHE A 278 -8.91 3.28 -3.95
C PHE A 278 -7.93 4.46 -4.09
N ARG A 279 -7.98 5.15 -5.24
CA ARG A 279 -7.19 6.37 -5.46
C ARG A 279 -7.54 7.49 -4.50
N ILE A 280 -8.84 7.72 -4.27
CA ILE A 280 -9.32 8.76 -3.35
C ILE A 280 -8.80 8.49 -1.94
N GLU A 281 -8.90 7.25 -1.46
CA GLU A 281 -8.40 6.85 -0.14
C GLU A 281 -6.89 7.07 0.00
N LEU A 282 -6.10 6.66 -1.00
CA LEU A 282 -4.65 6.88 -0.98
C LEU A 282 -4.29 8.38 -1.01
N VAL A 283 -4.96 9.17 -1.85
CA VAL A 283 -4.73 10.62 -1.93
C VAL A 283 -5.11 11.31 -0.61
N GLN A 284 -6.23 10.91 0.01
CA GLN A 284 -6.62 11.41 1.33
C GLN A 284 -5.57 11.06 2.39
N ARG A 285 -5.08 9.81 2.41
CA ARG A 285 -4.02 9.38 3.33
C ARG A 285 -2.73 10.18 3.15
N ILE A 286 -2.29 10.37 1.91
CA ILE A 286 -1.11 11.21 1.59
C ILE A 286 -1.34 12.66 2.04
N THR A 287 -2.53 13.21 1.82
CA THR A 287 -2.87 14.59 2.21
C THR A 287 -2.81 14.77 3.73
N ILE A 288 -3.43 13.85 4.48
CA ILE A 288 -3.43 13.88 5.94
C ILE A 288 -2.00 13.75 6.48
N LEU A 289 -1.22 12.77 5.99
CA LEU A 289 0.17 12.58 6.41
C LEU A 289 1.03 13.81 6.06
N SER A 290 0.83 14.43 4.90
CA SER A 290 1.54 15.65 4.50
C SER A 290 1.24 16.80 5.45
N LEU A 291 -0.02 17.01 5.84
CA LEU A 291 -0.40 18.02 6.83
C LEU A 291 0.23 17.76 8.19
N ILE A 292 0.23 16.50 8.65
CA ILE A 292 0.88 16.09 9.91
C ILE A 292 2.38 16.41 9.86
N VAL A 293 3.07 16.05 8.77
CA VAL A 293 4.51 16.32 8.60
C VAL A 293 4.78 17.83 8.61
N ILE A 294 3.99 18.64 7.90
CA ILE A 294 4.15 20.11 7.88
C ILE A 294 4.00 20.68 9.29
N ILE A 295 2.97 20.27 10.03
CA ILE A 295 2.74 20.73 11.41
C ILE A 295 3.90 20.31 12.32
N SER A 296 4.36 19.06 12.22
CA SER A 296 5.51 18.57 13.00
C SER A 296 6.80 19.35 12.70
N LEU A 297 7.06 19.68 11.43
CA LEU A 297 8.22 20.48 11.04
C LEU A 297 8.15 21.90 11.59
N ILE A 298 6.98 22.54 11.54
CA ILE A 298 6.77 23.88 12.12
C ILE A 298 7.02 23.83 13.64
N GLN A 299 6.47 22.84 14.34
CA GLN A 299 6.67 22.66 15.78
C GLN A 299 8.16 22.46 16.10
N LEU A 300 8.86 21.65 15.32
CA LEU A 300 10.28 21.37 15.50
C LEU A 300 11.12 22.64 15.31
N ILE A 301 10.84 23.43 14.27
CA ILE A 301 11.49 24.74 14.04
C ILE A 301 11.27 25.68 15.22
N LEU A 302 10.04 25.77 15.75
CA LEU A 302 9.72 26.62 16.89
C LEU A 302 10.47 26.18 18.16
N VAL A 303 10.53 24.88 18.42
CA VAL A 303 11.26 24.33 19.58
C VAL A 303 12.77 24.53 19.45
N ILE A 304 13.36 24.32 18.27
CA ILE A 304 14.77 24.61 17.99
C ILE A 304 15.05 26.10 18.22
N ALA A 305 14.21 26.99 17.69
CA ALA A 305 14.36 28.43 17.89
C ALA A 305 14.27 28.82 19.36
N PHE A 306 13.30 28.25 20.09
CA PHE A 306 13.11 28.48 21.51
C PHE A 306 14.33 28.04 22.35
N ILE A 307 14.86 26.83 22.12
CA ILE A 307 16.05 26.33 22.80
C ILE A 307 17.27 27.19 22.46
N SER A 308 17.41 27.57 21.19
CA SER A 308 18.52 28.43 20.71
C SER A 308 18.50 29.81 21.37
N LEU A 309 17.35 30.46 21.42
CA LEU A 309 17.19 31.75 22.09
C LEU A 309 17.47 31.64 23.59
N SER A 310 17.00 30.56 24.22
CA SER A 310 17.26 30.30 25.64
C SER A 310 18.77 30.09 25.92
N PHE A 311 19.48 29.40 25.03
CA PHE A 311 20.93 29.24 25.11
C PHE A 311 21.67 30.57 24.97
N ILE A 312 21.27 31.40 24.00
CA ILE A 312 21.84 32.74 23.80
C ILE A 312 21.61 33.60 25.04
N GLN A 313 20.39 33.59 25.59
CA GLN A 313 20.04 34.36 26.78
C GLN A 313 20.86 33.92 28.00
N LYS A 314 21.03 32.60 28.20
CA LYS A 314 21.88 32.05 29.28
C LYS A 314 23.33 32.52 29.17
N ASN A 315 23.86 32.61 27.94
CA ASN A 315 25.25 32.96 27.68
C ASN A 315 25.44 34.44 27.30
N ARG A 316 24.43 35.30 27.47
CA ARG A 316 24.42 36.68 26.99
C ARG A 316 25.63 37.48 27.47
N SER A 317 26.00 37.37 28.75
CA SER A 317 27.15 38.06 29.32
C SER A 317 28.46 37.61 28.67
N LYS A 318 28.65 36.30 28.48
CA LYS A 318 29.85 35.74 27.84
C LYS A 318 29.96 36.13 26.37
N LEU A 319 28.84 36.07 25.64
CA LEU A 319 28.75 36.51 24.24
C LEU A 319 29.10 38.01 24.09
N THR A 320 28.64 38.83 25.05
CA THR A 320 28.88 40.28 25.06
C THR A 320 30.34 40.61 25.37
N ILE A 321 30.92 39.97 26.40
CA ILE A 321 32.34 40.14 26.78
C ILE A 321 33.24 39.78 25.60
N ASN A 322 33.08 38.59 25.03
CA ASN A 322 33.89 38.15 23.89
C ASN A 322 33.82 39.15 22.73
N LYS A 323 32.64 39.71 22.47
CA LYS A 323 32.46 40.68 21.38
C LYS A 323 33.13 42.02 21.67
N LEU A 324 33.07 42.52 22.90
CA LEU A 324 33.76 43.75 23.33
C LEU A 324 35.29 43.62 23.19
N PHE A 325 35.83 42.43 23.47
CA PHE A 325 37.25 42.12 23.33
C PHE A 325 37.67 41.67 21.91
N GLY A 326 36.78 41.80 20.91
CA GLY A 326 37.09 41.41 19.52
C GLY A 326 37.24 39.91 19.29
N GLN A 327 36.90 39.06 20.26
CA GLN A 327 36.95 37.61 20.15
C GLN A 327 35.72 37.06 19.42
N SER A 328 35.93 36.00 18.64
CA SER A 328 34.86 35.31 17.93
C SER A 328 34.07 34.37 18.87
N ASN A 329 32.74 34.46 18.80
CA ASN A 329 31.83 33.56 19.51
C ASN A 329 31.57 32.23 18.78
N ILE A 330 32.16 32.04 17.60
CA ILE A 330 31.94 30.85 16.74
C ILE A 330 32.21 29.56 17.52
N ASN A 331 33.26 29.50 18.34
CA ASN A 331 33.59 28.30 19.12
C ASN A 331 32.50 27.93 20.14
N LEU A 332 31.86 28.92 20.75
CA LEU A 332 30.79 28.69 21.73
C LEU A 332 29.51 28.21 21.04
N VAL A 333 29.16 28.84 19.91
CA VAL A 333 27.98 28.49 19.12
C VAL A 333 28.15 27.14 18.43
N SER A 334 29.33 26.87 17.86
CA SER A 334 29.66 25.61 17.19
C SER A 334 29.61 24.42 18.15
N ARG A 335 30.12 24.55 19.39
CA ARG A 335 29.97 23.50 20.41
C ARG A 335 28.51 23.21 20.75
N PHE A 336 27.67 24.24 20.81
CA PHE A 336 26.24 24.08 21.05
C PHE A 336 25.53 23.42 19.85
N VAL A 337 25.87 23.80 18.62
CA VAL A 337 25.37 23.17 17.40
C VAL A 337 25.77 21.69 17.38
N LEU A 338 27.05 21.37 17.55
CA LEU A 338 27.56 20.01 17.56
C LEU A 338 26.84 19.13 18.59
N PHE A 339 26.62 19.64 19.81
CA PHE A 339 25.91 18.90 20.84
C PHE A 339 24.47 18.56 20.43
N ASN A 340 23.71 19.53 19.89
CA ASN A 340 22.35 19.30 19.43
C ASN A 340 22.31 18.33 18.25
N LEU A 341 23.13 18.57 17.22
CA LEU A 341 23.18 17.72 16.04
C LEU A 341 23.57 16.28 16.38
N SER A 342 24.46 16.07 17.36
CA SER A 342 24.89 14.73 17.77
C SER A 342 23.75 13.95 18.43
N ILE A 343 23.01 14.58 19.35
CA ILE A 343 21.85 13.94 20.00
C ILE A 343 20.78 13.62 18.98
N ASP A 344 20.47 14.56 18.09
CA ASP A 344 19.43 14.40 17.10
C ASP A 344 19.78 13.31 16.07
N THR A 345 21.06 13.21 15.70
CA THR A 345 21.58 12.13 14.85
C THR A 345 21.38 10.78 15.51
N ILE A 346 21.72 10.64 16.80
CA ILE A 346 21.54 9.38 17.54
C ILE A 346 20.06 8.99 17.56
N LEU A 347 19.18 9.93 17.90
CA LEU A 347 17.73 9.67 17.96
C LEU A 347 17.15 9.28 16.59
N PHE A 348 17.53 9.99 15.53
CA PHE A 348 17.10 9.66 14.18
C PHE A 348 17.59 8.27 13.75
N LEU A 349 18.86 7.93 14.02
CA LEU A 349 19.42 6.61 13.71
C LEU A 349 18.71 5.48 14.46
N CYS A 350 18.32 5.71 15.73
CA CYS A 350 17.49 4.76 16.47
C CYS A 350 16.15 4.51 15.76
N VAL A 351 15.45 5.57 15.33
CA VAL A 351 14.19 5.45 14.59
C VAL A 351 14.39 4.76 13.25
N PHE A 352 15.45 5.11 12.52
CA PHE A 352 15.81 4.52 11.23
C PHE A 352 15.99 3.00 11.31
N ILE A 353 16.70 2.52 12.33
CA ILE A 353 16.93 1.09 12.58
C ILE A 353 15.61 0.38 12.93
N VAL A 354 14.81 0.96 13.83
CA VAL A 354 13.54 0.37 14.27
C VAL A 354 12.54 0.24 13.11
N GLN A 355 12.46 1.26 12.25
CA GLN A 355 11.56 1.27 11.10
C GLN A 355 12.07 0.45 9.90
N LYS A 356 13.29 -0.10 9.97
CA LYS A 356 13.95 -0.80 8.84
C LYS A 356 13.90 0.03 7.55
N ALA A 357 14.12 1.33 7.68
CA ALA A 357 13.99 2.26 6.57
C ALA A 357 15.06 2.02 5.49
N SER A 358 14.74 2.36 4.25
CA SER A 358 15.69 2.29 3.13
C SER A 358 16.83 3.30 3.31
N PHE A 359 18.04 2.96 2.84
CA PHE A 359 19.21 3.86 2.90
C PHE A 359 18.98 5.22 2.22
N SER A 360 18.10 5.28 1.21
CA SER A 360 17.65 6.51 0.56
C SER A 360 17.13 7.54 1.58
N SER A 361 16.46 7.07 2.64
CA SER A 361 15.86 7.94 3.65
C SER A 361 16.88 8.72 4.51
N LEU A 362 18.18 8.39 4.45
CA LEU A 362 19.22 9.14 5.16
C LEU A 362 19.37 10.59 4.66
N TRP A 363 18.93 10.87 3.43
CA TRP A 363 18.91 12.24 2.91
C TRP A 363 18.04 13.18 3.77
N TYR A 364 16.96 12.68 4.38
CA TYR A 364 16.11 13.48 5.25
C TYR A 364 16.85 13.93 6.51
N LEU A 365 17.73 13.09 7.07
CA LEU A 365 18.58 13.46 8.21
C LEU A 365 19.54 14.59 7.82
N ILE A 366 20.21 14.46 6.68
CA ILE A 366 21.17 15.47 6.21
C ILE A 366 20.49 16.83 6.04
N ILE A 367 19.32 16.85 5.39
CA ILE A 367 18.52 18.07 5.19
C ILE A 367 18.11 18.68 6.54
N TYR A 368 17.65 17.85 7.49
CA TYR A 368 17.28 18.28 8.83
C TYR A 368 18.46 18.91 9.58
N LEU A 369 19.62 18.24 9.63
CA LEU A 369 20.80 18.72 10.35
C LEU A 369 21.32 20.05 9.77
N ILE A 370 21.29 20.21 8.45
CA ILE A 370 21.64 21.47 7.78
C ILE A 370 20.64 22.57 8.19
N ALA A 371 19.34 22.28 8.15
CA ALA A 371 18.30 23.25 8.50
C ALA A 371 18.43 23.71 9.96
N GLU A 372 18.62 22.79 10.90
CA GLU A 372 18.83 23.12 12.31
C GLU A 372 20.09 23.96 12.51
N GLY A 373 21.22 23.54 11.93
CA GLY A 373 22.48 24.27 12.01
C GLY A 373 22.35 25.71 11.51
N LEU A 374 21.66 25.91 10.38
CA LEU A 374 21.37 27.23 9.83
C LEU A 374 20.47 28.07 10.74
N ILE A 375 19.43 27.49 11.33
CA ILE A 375 18.53 28.20 12.26
C ILE A 375 19.31 28.68 13.50
N ILE A 376 20.10 27.80 14.12
CA ILE A 376 20.89 28.14 15.31
C ILE A 376 21.89 29.25 14.97
N PHE A 377 22.61 29.12 13.85
CA PHE A 377 23.60 30.10 13.42
C PHE A 377 22.97 31.46 13.10
N PHE A 378 21.84 31.47 12.38
CA PHE A 378 21.11 32.69 12.04
C PHE A 378 20.61 33.43 13.29
N LEU A 379 20.00 32.71 14.23
CA LEU A 379 19.50 33.28 15.48
C LEU A 379 20.63 33.83 16.36
N SER A 380 21.77 33.12 16.40
CA SER A 380 22.96 33.58 17.11
C SER A 380 23.50 34.89 16.52
N ASN A 381 23.73 34.93 15.20
CA ASN A 381 24.22 36.14 14.52
C ASN A 381 23.27 37.34 14.66
N ARG A 382 21.96 37.12 14.52
CA ARG A 382 20.95 38.18 14.72
C ARG A 382 20.96 38.71 16.15
N SER A 383 21.15 37.84 17.13
CA SER A 383 21.19 38.23 18.54
C SER A 383 22.46 39.02 18.87
N GLU A 384 23.61 38.63 18.33
CA GLU A 384 24.86 39.40 18.47
C GLU A 384 24.74 40.83 17.92
N LYS A 385 24.17 40.99 16.72
CA LYS A 385 23.95 42.32 16.13
C LYS A 385 23.04 43.20 17.00
N LYS A 386 22.00 42.62 17.60
CA LYS A 386 21.12 43.34 18.53
C LYS A 386 21.83 43.77 19.81
N LEU A 387 22.72 42.93 20.35
CA LEU A 387 23.50 43.25 21.55
C LEU A 387 24.41 44.48 21.32
N LEU A 388 25.06 44.55 20.16
CA LEU A 388 25.88 45.71 19.78
C LEU A 388 25.06 47.01 19.65
N LEU A 389 23.89 46.93 19.03
CA LEU A 389 22.99 48.10 18.90
C LEU A 389 22.50 48.60 20.27
N THR A 390 22.24 47.70 21.22
CA THR A 390 21.85 48.10 22.58
C THR A 390 23.00 48.71 23.39
N LEU A 391 24.24 48.28 23.14
CA LEU A 391 25.43 48.84 23.80
C LEU A 391 25.79 50.22 23.24
N ASN A 392 25.71 50.41 21.91
CA ASN A 392 25.97 51.70 21.26
C ASN A 392 24.92 52.78 21.57
N LYS A 393 23.71 52.40 22.01
CA LYS A 393 22.65 53.33 22.47
C LYS A 393 22.69 53.61 23.97
N GLY A 394 23.64 53.00 24.69
CA GLY A 394 23.82 53.13 26.14
C GLY A 394 24.89 54.15 26.55
N ASN A 395 25.29 55.05 25.63
CA ASN A 395 26.07 56.27 25.92
C ASN A 395 25.21 57.49 25.65
#